data_AF-A0A178M1K9-F1
#
_entry.id   AF-A0A178M1K9-F1
#
_cell.length_a   1.000
_cell.length_b   1.000
_cell.length_c   1.000
_cell.angle_alpha   90.00
_cell.angle_beta   90.00
_cell.angle_gamma   90.00
#
_symmetry.space_group_name_H-M   'P 1'
#
loop_
_entity.id
_entity.type
_entity.pdbx_description
1 polymer ?
#
loop_
_entity_poly.entity_id
_entity_poly.type
_entity_poly.pdbx_seq_one_letter_code
_entity_poly.pdbx_strand_id
1 'polypeptide(L)'
;MPMINRSLLTPFTFVFAGALALIIAIWSWPAGAQTASLTVSPAVARQNTTVTLSGSGFLPGETASIWITYPDYTVYGVAVVTIDAQGRFNHPYLFDFLGATFTPTGRYTYTARGWQSGREAYASLEVEMAPAPGVTAGVQLTVDKPVQAQGATFAFSGSGYQPGEQVALWLRYPNNAVADLGTQTADRQGRIGLAIVSNGIPVGRYALTVRGLQSGGNGIADFEVVAGDTLRPHGTATLTVGPGSSQQRSAVSLQGSGFLPGEVVTVWATLPDYSTEWLGDVTATGDGSFTAELYLSEQDPAGRYAISAFGNRSERRAVAEYTLLPGR
;
A
#
# COMPACT_ATOMS: atom_id res chain seq x y z
N MET A 1 -90.69 -4.81 -46.84
CA MET A 1 -90.96 -4.50 -45.41
C MET A 1 -90.30 -5.60 -44.59
N PRO A 2 -89.48 -5.36 -43.55
CA PRO A 2 -89.24 -4.11 -42.83
C PRO A 2 -87.78 -3.61 -42.94
N MET A 3 -87.60 -2.30 -43.08
CA MET A 3 -86.31 -1.62 -42.95
C MET A 3 -85.93 -1.60 -41.47
N ILE A 4 -84.85 -2.27 -41.10
CA ILE A 4 -84.25 -2.09 -39.77
C ILE A 4 -83.69 -0.66 -39.71
N ASN A 5 -84.23 0.10 -38.77
CA ASN A 5 -83.97 1.51 -38.58
C ASN A 5 -82.50 1.72 -38.18
N ARG A 6 -81.69 2.28 -39.09
CA ARG A 6 -80.24 2.53 -38.91
C ARG A 6 -79.92 3.60 -37.85
N SER A 7 -80.91 4.14 -37.12
CA SER A 7 -80.75 5.32 -36.25
C SER A 7 -80.30 5.03 -34.81
N LEU A 8 -80.12 3.76 -34.41
CA LEU A 8 -79.71 3.39 -33.04
C LEU A 8 -78.25 2.93 -32.92
N LEU A 9 -77.58 2.65 -34.05
CA LEU A 9 -76.18 2.20 -34.07
C LEU A 9 -75.16 3.34 -33.87
N THR A 10 -75.54 4.58 -34.18
CA THR A 10 -74.68 5.75 -34.01
C THR A 10 -74.57 6.22 -32.54
N PRO A 11 -75.65 6.39 -31.75
CA PRO A 11 -75.48 6.83 -30.36
C PRO A 11 -74.79 5.77 -29.49
N PHE A 12 -75.00 4.48 -29.76
CA PHE A 12 -74.40 3.40 -28.97
C PHE A 12 -72.90 3.25 -29.21
N THR A 13 -72.42 3.46 -30.44
CA THR A 13 -70.98 3.46 -30.75
C THR A 13 -70.26 4.67 -30.16
N PHE A 14 -70.88 5.86 -30.14
CA PHE A 14 -70.31 7.03 -29.48
C PHE A 14 -70.24 6.89 -27.96
N VAL A 15 -71.27 6.32 -27.31
CA VAL A 15 -71.28 6.08 -25.87
C VAL A 15 -70.27 4.99 -25.48
N PHE A 16 -70.17 3.91 -26.26
CA PHE A 16 -69.20 2.83 -26.02
C PHE A 16 -67.75 3.30 -26.23
N ALA A 17 -67.48 4.05 -27.31
CA ALA A 17 -66.15 4.62 -27.55
C ALA A 17 -65.77 5.67 -26.50
N GLY A 18 -66.73 6.49 -26.06
CA GLY A 18 -66.52 7.45 -24.98
C GLY A 18 -66.23 6.78 -23.63
N ALA A 19 -66.99 5.73 -23.27
CA ALA A 19 -66.76 4.95 -22.05
C ALA A 19 -65.44 4.17 -22.10
N LEU A 20 -65.09 3.61 -23.26
CA LEU A 20 -63.81 2.91 -23.46
C LEU A 20 -62.62 3.88 -23.41
N ALA A 21 -62.75 5.08 -23.97
CA ALA A 21 -61.74 6.13 -23.87
C ALA A 21 -61.59 6.64 -22.42
N LEU A 22 -62.68 6.74 -21.66
CA LEU A 22 -62.64 7.05 -20.24
C LEU A 22 -61.97 5.94 -19.42
N ILE A 23 -62.26 4.67 -19.70
CA ILE A 23 -61.58 3.54 -19.03
C ILE A 23 -60.10 3.52 -19.39
N ILE A 24 -59.73 3.72 -20.66
CA ILE A 24 -58.32 3.80 -21.07
C ILE A 24 -57.63 5.00 -20.41
N ALA A 25 -58.28 6.16 -20.29
CA ALA A 25 -57.72 7.36 -19.64
C ALA A 25 -57.58 7.22 -18.11
N ILE A 26 -58.47 6.48 -17.45
CA ILE A 26 -58.39 6.17 -16.02
C ILE A 26 -57.28 5.14 -15.73
N TRP A 27 -56.97 4.27 -16.71
CA TRP A 27 -55.90 3.25 -16.61
C TRP A 27 -54.56 3.69 -17.20
N SER A 28 -54.55 4.74 -18.01
CA SER A 28 -53.33 5.37 -18.54
C SER A 28 -52.92 6.53 -17.65
N TRP A 29 -52.72 6.28 -16.35
CA TRP A 29 -51.71 7.07 -15.68
C TRP A 29 -50.38 6.70 -16.31
N PRO A 30 -49.66 7.64 -16.95
CA PRO A 30 -48.25 7.40 -17.19
C PRO A 30 -47.63 7.26 -15.81
N ALA A 31 -47.47 6.02 -15.35
CA ALA A 31 -46.52 5.71 -14.31
C ALA A 31 -45.17 6.11 -14.91
N GLY A 32 -44.77 7.37 -14.66
CA GLY A 32 -43.42 7.80 -14.95
C GLY A 32 -42.53 6.79 -14.27
N ALA A 33 -41.87 5.94 -15.05
CA ALA A 33 -40.91 4.99 -14.56
C ALA A 33 -39.71 5.82 -14.11
N GLN A 34 -39.85 6.47 -12.95
CA GLN A 34 -38.77 7.18 -12.32
C GLN A 34 -37.76 6.11 -11.92
N THR A 35 -36.66 6.06 -12.65
CA THR A 35 -35.54 5.19 -12.34
C THR A 35 -34.99 5.62 -10.98
N ALA A 36 -34.84 4.67 -10.07
CA ALA A 36 -34.20 4.96 -8.80
C ALA A 36 -32.74 5.37 -9.05
N SER A 37 -32.27 6.33 -8.27
CA SER A 37 -30.90 6.83 -8.30
C SER A 37 -30.32 6.76 -6.90
N LEU A 38 -29.03 6.46 -6.80
CA LEU A 38 -28.28 6.51 -5.55
C LEU A 38 -27.01 7.32 -5.79
N THR A 39 -26.68 8.20 -4.87
CA THR A 39 -25.41 8.92 -4.85
C THR A 39 -24.76 8.78 -3.50
N VAL A 40 -23.44 8.91 -3.48
CA VAL A 40 -22.62 8.95 -2.26
C VAL A 40 -21.78 10.23 -2.31
N SER A 41 -21.77 10.96 -1.20
CA SER A 41 -21.00 12.20 -1.07
C SER A 41 -20.15 12.18 0.21
N PRO A 42 -18.83 12.45 0.11
CA PRO A 42 -18.07 12.67 -1.12
C PRO A 42 -17.92 11.37 -1.95
N ALA A 43 -17.69 11.48 -3.26
CA ALA A 43 -17.43 10.33 -4.14
C ALA A 43 -16.03 9.71 -3.93
N VAL A 44 -15.11 10.49 -3.33
CA VAL A 44 -13.82 10.03 -2.82
C VAL A 44 -13.77 10.39 -1.34
N ALA A 45 -13.62 9.39 -0.48
CA ALA A 45 -13.50 9.59 0.97
C ALA A 45 -12.18 9.01 1.45
N ARG A 46 -11.64 9.58 2.52
CA ARG A 46 -10.52 8.97 3.25
C ARG A 46 -11.04 8.07 4.34
N GLN A 47 -10.29 7.04 4.71
CA GLN A 47 -10.60 6.19 5.86
C GLN A 47 -11.11 7.01 7.08
N ASN A 48 -12.09 6.48 7.82
CA ASN A 48 -12.75 7.13 8.96
C ASN A 48 -13.50 8.44 8.66
N THR A 49 -13.87 8.70 7.40
CA THR A 49 -14.71 9.86 7.04
C THR A 49 -16.18 9.43 6.93
N THR A 50 -17.11 10.18 7.52
CA THR A 50 -18.54 9.93 7.30
C THR A 50 -18.91 10.29 5.86
N VAL A 51 -19.56 9.36 5.16
CA VAL A 51 -20.17 9.60 3.85
C VAL A 51 -21.67 9.77 3.98
N THR A 52 -22.31 10.39 3.00
CA THR A 52 -23.75 10.57 2.97
C THR A 52 -24.32 9.88 1.73
N LEU A 53 -25.22 8.92 1.95
CA LEU A 53 -25.94 8.21 0.90
C LEU A 53 -27.27 8.92 0.64
N SER A 54 -27.50 9.34 -0.61
CA SER A 54 -28.74 10.01 -1.01
C SER A 54 -29.41 9.23 -2.13
N GLY A 55 -30.65 8.78 -1.88
CA GLY A 55 -31.46 8.08 -2.88
C GLY A 55 -32.64 8.91 -3.35
N SER A 56 -33.07 8.70 -4.59
CA SER A 56 -34.28 9.31 -5.16
C SER A 56 -34.95 8.38 -6.16
N GLY A 57 -36.23 8.62 -6.46
CA GLY A 57 -36.97 7.80 -7.42
C GLY A 57 -37.45 6.46 -6.85
N PHE A 58 -37.54 6.33 -5.53
CA PHE A 58 -38.18 5.21 -4.85
C PHE A 58 -39.68 5.49 -4.64
N LEU A 59 -40.47 4.47 -4.32
CA LEU A 59 -41.90 4.63 -4.04
C LEU A 59 -42.09 5.36 -2.70
N PRO A 60 -42.85 6.47 -2.65
CA PRO A 60 -43.09 7.18 -1.40
C PRO A 60 -43.65 6.30 -0.28
N GLY A 61 -43.07 6.37 0.91
CA GLY A 61 -43.47 5.58 2.08
C GLY A 61 -43.01 4.12 2.07
N GLU A 62 -42.32 3.65 1.02
CA GLU A 62 -41.76 2.30 1.02
C GLU A 62 -40.53 2.18 1.93
N THR A 63 -40.11 0.94 2.21
CA THR A 63 -38.83 0.63 2.87
C THR A 63 -37.78 0.27 1.84
N ALA A 64 -36.54 0.71 2.04
CA ALA A 64 -35.38 0.30 1.23
C ALA A 64 -34.26 -0.27 2.10
N SER A 65 -33.65 -1.37 1.63
CA SER A 65 -32.44 -1.95 2.22
C SER A 65 -31.21 -1.47 1.48
N ILE A 66 -30.15 -1.17 2.23
CA ILE A 66 -28.87 -0.70 1.69
C ILE A 66 -27.77 -1.69 2.06
N TRP A 67 -26.97 -2.08 1.07
CA TRP A 67 -25.78 -2.91 1.23
C TRP A 67 -24.55 -2.19 0.70
N ILE A 68 -23.40 -2.59 1.20
CA ILE A 68 -22.09 -2.20 0.70
C ILE A 68 -21.36 -3.44 0.20
N THR A 69 -20.71 -3.33 -0.96
CA THR A 69 -19.78 -4.31 -1.51
C THR A 69 -18.37 -3.74 -1.42
N TYR A 70 -17.48 -4.51 -0.81
CA TYR A 70 -16.08 -4.15 -0.58
C TYR A 70 -15.20 -4.44 -1.82
N PRO A 71 -13.96 -3.90 -1.85
CA PRO A 71 -12.99 -4.21 -2.89
C PRO A 71 -12.66 -5.71 -3.02
N ASP A 72 -12.82 -6.48 -1.95
CA ASP A 72 -12.63 -7.94 -1.90
C ASP A 72 -13.91 -8.74 -2.23
N TYR A 73 -14.97 -8.06 -2.70
CA TYR A 73 -16.28 -8.60 -3.03
C TYR A 73 -17.11 -9.10 -1.85
N THR A 74 -16.67 -8.88 -0.61
CA THR A 74 -17.52 -9.14 0.55
C THR A 74 -18.67 -8.13 0.63
N VAL A 75 -19.83 -8.58 1.11
CA VAL A 75 -21.06 -7.76 1.15
C VAL A 75 -21.58 -7.67 2.58
N TYR A 76 -21.87 -6.45 3.03
CA TYR A 76 -22.43 -6.17 4.34
C TYR A 76 -23.69 -5.31 4.25
N GLY A 77 -24.60 -5.49 5.20
CA GLY A 77 -25.74 -4.60 5.38
C GLY A 77 -25.31 -3.27 5.98
N VAL A 78 -25.79 -2.16 5.40
CA VAL A 78 -25.51 -0.80 5.88
C VAL A 78 -26.68 -0.30 6.73
N ALA A 79 -27.87 -0.27 6.15
CA ALA A 79 -29.06 0.28 6.80
C ALA A 79 -30.35 -0.23 6.15
N VAL A 80 -31.45 -0.04 6.88
CA VAL A 80 -32.82 -0.12 6.36
C VAL A 80 -33.48 1.23 6.61
N VAL A 81 -33.96 1.88 5.55
CA VAL A 81 -34.49 3.25 5.60
C VAL A 81 -35.92 3.31 5.07
N THR A 82 -36.72 4.22 5.62
CA THR A 82 -38.06 4.55 5.08
C THR A 82 -37.94 5.69 4.09
N ILE A 83 -38.57 5.54 2.93
CA ILE A 83 -38.59 6.52 1.84
C ILE A 83 -39.60 7.62 2.15
N ASP A 84 -39.20 8.87 1.99
CA ASP A 84 -40.06 10.02 2.25
C ASP A 84 -41.20 10.18 1.23
N ALA A 85 -42.09 11.14 1.48
CA ALA A 85 -43.24 11.43 0.62
C ALA A 85 -42.85 11.87 -0.81
N GLN A 86 -41.59 12.27 -1.03
CA GLN A 86 -41.04 12.70 -2.31
C GLN A 86 -40.25 11.59 -3.00
N GLY A 87 -40.24 10.36 -2.45
CA GLY A 87 -39.53 9.22 -3.03
C GLY A 87 -38.02 9.28 -2.79
N ARG A 88 -37.57 9.95 -1.73
CA ARG A 88 -36.15 10.19 -1.43
C ARG A 88 -35.76 9.67 -0.04
N PHE A 89 -34.45 9.53 0.16
CA PHE A 89 -33.88 9.32 1.48
C PHE A 89 -32.48 9.96 1.56
N ASN A 90 -32.05 10.23 2.79
CA ASN A 90 -30.68 10.64 3.09
C ASN A 90 -30.18 9.89 4.32
N HIS A 91 -29.01 9.27 4.23
CA HIS A 91 -28.44 8.46 5.30
C HIS A 91 -26.95 8.78 5.49
N PRO A 92 -26.57 9.50 6.55
CA PRO A 92 -25.17 9.64 6.92
C PRO A 92 -24.67 8.30 7.45
N TYR A 93 -23.51 7.87 6.97
CA TYR A 93 -22.94 6.57 7.25
C TYR A 93 -21.43 6.72 7.49
N LEU A 94 -20.99 6.38 8.70
CA LEU A 94 -19.59 6.15 8.99
C LEU A 94 -19.29 4.69 8.71
N PHE A 95 -18.33 4.40 7.84
CA PHE A 95 -17.90 3.05 7.54
C PHE A 95 -17.00 2.48 8.66
N ASP A 96 -17.46 2.52 9.91
CA ASP A 96 -16.89 1.66 10.94
C ASP A 96 -17.57 0.30 10.83
N PHE A 97 -16.78 -0.77 10.77
CA PHE A 97 -17.33 -2.12 10.79
C PHE A 97 -16.60 -2.93 11.88
N LEU A 98 -17.38 -3.33 12.88
CA LEU A 98 -17.18 -4.51 13.73
C LEU A 98 -15.80 -4.68 14.38
N GLY A 99 -15.18 -3.58 14.82
CA GLY A 99 -13.87 -3.68 15.49
C GLY A 99 -12.75 -4.20 14.57
N ALA A 100 -12.95 -4.17 13.25
CA ALA A 100 -11.88 -4.41 12.30
C ALA A 100 -10.87 -3.27 12.38
N THR A 101 -9.60 -3.61 12.54
CA THR A 101 -8.49 -2.66 12.70
C THR A 101 -8.18 -1.85 11.43
N PHE A 102 -8.87 -2.13 10.30
CA PHE A 102 -8.59 -1.51 9.01
C PHE A 102 -9.80 -1.55 8.05
N THR A 103 -10.19 -0.41 7.48
CA THR A 103 -11.08 -0.33 6.30
C THR A 103 -10.22 -0.46 5.05
N PRO A 104 -10.39 -1.50 4.19
CA PRO A 104 -9.62 -1.60 2.94
C PRO A 104 -9.74 -0.33 2.08
N THR A 105 -8.66 0.08 1.43
CA THR A 105 -8.73 1.13 0.40
C THR A 105 -9.25 0.57 -0.92
N GLY A 106 -9.69 1.46 -1.80
CA GLY A 106 -10.17 1.12 -3.13
C GLY A 106 -11.67 1.35 -3.30
N ARG A 107 -12.23 0.72 -4.33
CA ARG A 107 -13.60 0.98 -4.78
C ARG A 107 -14.63 0.18 -4.01
N TYR A 108 -15.57 0.90 -3.41
CA TYR A 108 -16.78 0.36 -2.78
C TYR A 108 -17.99 0.60 -3.67
N THR A 109 -18.95 -0.31 -3.62
CA THR A 109 -20.25 -0.16 -4.30
C THR A 109 -21.38 -0.27 -3.30
N TYR A 110 -22.21 0.76 -3.21
CA TYR A 110 -23.46 0.74 -2.47
C TYR A 110 -24.61 0.31 -3.37
N THR A 111 -25.50 -0.51 -2.84
CA THR A 111 -26.75 -0.93 -3.49
C THR A 111 -27.91 -0.59 -2.58
N ALA A 112 -28.94 0.07 -3.12
CA ALA A 112 -30.20 0.31 -2.41
C ALA A 112 -31.34 -0.37 -3.17
N ARG A 113 -32.19 -1.13 -2.47
CA ARG A 113 -33.36 -1.82 -3.05
C ARG A 113 -34.64 -1.51 -2.29
N GLY A 114 -35.65 -0.99 -2.99
CA GLY A 114 -37.00 -0.80 -2.47
C GLY A 114 -37.74 -2.14 -2.31
N TRP A 115 -38.43 -2.33 -1.19
CA TRP A 115 -39.11 -3.58 -0.85
C TRP A 115 -40.39 -3.79 -1.64
N GLN A 116 -41.11 -2.70 -1.95
CA GLN A 116 -42.39 -2.76 -2.66
C GLN A 116 -42.19 -2.56 -4.15
N SER A 117 -41.41 -1.52 -4.52
CA SER A 117 -41.16 -1.18 -5.91
C SER A 117 -40.18 -2.14 -6.60
N GLY A 118 -39.35 -2.84 -5.83
CA GLY A 118 -38.24 -3.65 -6.35
C GLY A 118 -37.16 -2.84 -7.06
N ARG A 119 -37.24 -1.50 -7.02
CA ARG A 119 -36.27 -0.62 -7.70
C ARG A 119 -34.92 -0.74 -7.03
N GLU A 120 -33.89 -0.90 -7.84
CA GLU A 120 -32.50 -0.95 -7.41
C GLU A 120 -31.73 0.27 -7.92
N ALA A 121 -30.83 0.79 -7.11
CA ALA A 121 -29.93 1.87 -7.47
C ALA A 121 -28.55 1.65 -6.85
N TYR A 122 -27.52 2.14 -7.54
CA TYR A 122 -26.12 1.90 -7.17
C TYR A 122 -25.34 3.21 -7.08
N ALA A 123 -24.38 3.27 -6.16
CA ALA A 123 -23.40 4.34 -6.06
C ALA A 123 -22.01 3.75 -5.82
N SER A 124 -20.99 4.42 -6.33
CA SER A 124 -19.59 4.03 -6.08
C SER A 124 -18.87 5.07 -5.24
N LEU A 125 -18.06 4.60 -4.31
CA LEU A 125 -17.20 5.40 -3.46
C LEU A 125 -15.76 4.89 -3.63
N GLU A 126 -14.83 5.79 -3.89
CA GLU A 126 -13.40 5.48 -3.77
C GLU A 126 -12.93 5.80 -2.35
N VAL A 127 -12.33 4.82 -1.66
CA VAL A 127 -11.75 5.03 -0.33
C VAL A 127 -10.23 5.11 -0.43
N GLU A 128 -9.70 6.28 -0.12
CA GLU A 128 -8.27 6.53 0.00
C GLU A 128 -7.78 6.29 1.43
N MET A 129 -6.48 6.03 1.58
CA MET A 129 -5.83 6.03 2.89
C MET A 129 -6.00 7.40 3.56
N ALA A 130 -6.44 7.40 4.81
CA ALA A 130 -6.35 8.62 5.61
C ALA A 130 -4.89 8.94 5.91
N PRO A 131 -4.52 10.21 6.07
CA PRO A 131 -3.24 10.57 6.66
C PRO A 131 -3.09 9.82 7.97
N ALA A 132 -1.98 9.11 8.14
CA ALA A 132 -1.63 8.55 9.44
C ALA A 132 -1.68 9.69 10.46
N PRO A 133 -2.38 9.53 11.60
CA PRO A 133 -2.40 10.59 12.59
C PRO A 133 -0.96 10.88 13.01
N GLY A 134 -0.60 12.16 13.02
CA GLY A 134 0.75 12.59 13.38
C GLY A 134 1.10 12.26 14.83
N VAL A 135 2.31 12.64 15.24
CA VAL A 135 2.76 12.48 16.62
C VAL A 135 1.80 13.19 17.57
N THR A 136 1.32 12.48 18.59
CA THR A 136 0.42 13.02 19.61
C THR A 136 1.23 13.80 20.64
N ALA A 137 0.78 15.01 20.99
CA ALA A 137 1.43 15.80 22.03
C ALA A 137 1.49 15.03 23.35
N GLY A 138 2.69 14.93 23.94
CA GLY A 138 2.94 14.16 25.17
C GLY A 138 3.36 12.71 24.95
N VAL A 139 3.24 12.17 23.73
CA VAL A 139 3.81 10.87 23.35
C VAL A 139 5.16 11.10 22.69
N GLN A 140 6.18 10.35 23.10
CA GLN A 140 7.51 10.37 22.52
C GLN A 140 7.89 8.97 22.06
N LEU A 141 8.53 8.89 20.90
CA LEU A 141 9.19 7.69 20.41
C LEU A 141 10.53 8.13 19.82
N THR A 142 11.62 7.57 20.33
CA THR A 142 12.98 7.89 19.89
C THR A 142 13.72 6.62 19.51
N VAL A 143 14.74 6.80 18.67
CA VAL A 143 15.72 5.77 18.32
C VAL A 143 17.10 6.31 18.72
N ASP A 144 17.92 5.48 19.38
CA ASP A 144 19.23 5.92 19.89
C ASP A 144 20.16 6.37 18.76
N LYS A 145 20.29 5.53 17.73
CA LYS A 145 21.11 5.81 16.53
C LYS A 145 20.21 5.77 15.30
N PRO A 146 19.78 6.92 14.78
CA PRO A 146 18.81 6.96 13.68
C PRO A 146 19.40 6.53 12.33
N VAL A 147 20.72 6.42 12.18
CA VAL A 147 21.37 5.94 10.96
C VAL A 147 22.37 4.84 11.32
N GLN A 148 22.17 3.62 10.80
CA GLN A 148 23.11 2.51 11.00
C GLN A 148 23.20 1.62 9.77
N ALA A 149 24.34 0.93 9.65
CA ALA A 149 24.58 -0.10 8.63
C ALA A 149 23.62 -1.29 8.75
N GLN A 150 23.39 -1.97 7.63
CA GLN A 150 22.70 -3.27 7.59
C GLN A 150 23.37 -4.27 8.55
N GLY A 151 22.55 -5.06 9.25
CA GLY A 151 23.01 -5.98 10.30
C GLY A 151 23.20 -5.36 11.68
N ALA A 152 23.02 -4.04 11.84
CA ALA A 152 22.99 -3.38 13.14
C ALA A 152 21.66 -3.56 13.87
N THR A 153 21.63 -3.21 15.16
CA THR A 153 20.42 -3.21 15.98
C THR A 153 20.02 -1.77 16.31
N PHE A 154 18.81 -1.38 15.90
CA PHE A 154 18.18 -0.11 16.26
C PHE A 154 17.38 -0.29 17.55
N ALA A 155 17.73 0.48 18.59
CA ALA A 155 17.03 0.48 19.87
C ALA A 155 16.08 1.67 19.96
N PHE A 156 14.80 1.39 20.20
CA PHE A 156 13.73 2.36 20.32
C PHE A 156 13.27 2.49 21.77
N SER A 157 12.92 3.71 22.17
CA SER A 157 12.32 4.02 23.47
C SER A 157 11.09 4.89 23.27
N GLY A 158 9.96 4.43 23.80
CA GLY A 158 8.69 5.16 23.75
C GLY A 158 8.19 5.53 25.14
N SER A 159 7.47 6.64 25.26
CA SER A 159 6.84 7.10 26.51
C SER A 159 5.60 7.97 26.23
N GLY A 160 4.78 8.19 27.26
CA GLY A 160 3.55 8.99 27.16
C GLY A 160 2.28 8.17 26.94
N TYR A 161 2.39 6.85 27.01
CA TYR A 161 1.27 5.90 26.94
C TYR A 161 0.60 5.76 28.32
N GLN A 162 -0.64 5.28 28.35
CA GLN A 162 -1.31 4.91 29.60
C GLN A 162 -0.59 3.71 30.25
N PRO A 163 -0.40 3.71 31.58
CA PRO A 163 0.20 2.58 32.29
C PRO A 163 -0.53 1.27 32.01
N GLY A 164 0.19 0.24 31.56
CA GLY A 164 -0.39 -1.08 31.25
C GLY A 164 -1.22 -1.15 29.97
N GLU A 165 -1.27 -0.10 29.15
CA GLU A 165 -2.04 -0.09 27.91
C GLU A 165 -1.40 -0.98 26.83
N GLN A 166 -2.21 -1.50 25.91
CA GLN A 166 -1.67 -2.19 24.73
C GLN A 166 -1.34 -1.15 23.68
N VAL A 167 -0.14 -1.23 23.11
CA VAL A 167 0.28 -0.43 21.98
C VAL A 167 0.44 -1.31 20.74
N ALA A 168 -0.05 -0.86 19.60
CA ALA A 168 0.16 -1.50 18.30
C ALA A 168 1.37 -0.89 17.59
N LEU A 169 2.15 -1.72 16.92
CA LEU A 169 3.42 -1.34 16.30
C LEU A 169 3.39 -1.61 14.79
N TRP A 170 3.75 -0.60 13.99
CA TRP A 170 3.87 -0.73 12.54
C TRP A 170 5.20 -0.21 12.04
N LEU A 171 5.80 -0.94 11.11
CA LEU A 171 7.04 -0.54 10.44
C LEU A 171 6.78 -0.21 8.98
N ARG A 172 7.03 1.03 8.59
CA ARG A 172 7.03 1.46 7.19
C ARG A 172 8.42 1.25 6.58
N TYR A 173 8.46 0.52 5.48
CA TYR A 173 9.65 0.26 4.66
C TYR A 173 9.94 1.42 3.69
N PRO A 174 11.15 1.48 3.10
CA PRO A 174 11.54 2.51 2.13
C PRO A 174 10.63 2.59 0.89
N ASN A 175 10.02 1.47 0.48
CA ASN A 175 9.04 1.41 -0.60
C ASN A 175 7.61 1.76 -0.18
N ASN A 176 7.42 2.29 1.04
CA ASN A 176 6.14 2.58 1.69
C ASN A 176 5.25 1.38 2.02
N ALA A 177 5.71 0.14 1.85
CA ALA A 177 5.02 -1.02 2.41
C ALA A 177 5.02 -0.91 3.95
N VAL A 178 3.95 -1.39 4.59
CA VAL A 178 3.80 -1.36 6.05
C VAL A 178 3.70 -2.80 6.55
N ALA A 179 4.55 -3.17 7.49
CA ALA A 179 4.43 -4.40 8.24
C ALA A 179 3.82 -4.15 9.61
N ASP A 180 2.92 -5.05 10.01
CA ASP A 180 2.42 -5.16 11.37
C ASP A 180 3.44 -5.92 12.22
N LEU A 181 3.97 -5.28 13.27
CA LEU A 181 4.89 -5.90 14.22
C LEU A 181 4.17 -6.46 15.46
N GLY A 182 2.83 -6.39 15.49
CA GLY A 182 1.98 -6.85 16.56
C GLY A 182 1.76 -5.81 17.65
N THR A 183 1.55 -6.29 18.87
CA THR A 183 1.24 -5.45 20.03
C THR A 183 2.21 -5.68 21.18
N GLN A 184 2.49 -4.62 21.94
CA GLN A 184 3.26 -4.66 23.19
C GLN A 184 2.47 -3.99 24.31
N THR A 185 2.72 -4.37 25.57
CA THR A 185 2.13 -3.69 26.73
C THR A 185 3.08 -2.62 27.25
N ALA A 186 2.59 -1.39 27.42
CA ALA A 186 3.31 -0.33 28.09
C ALA A 186 3.52 -0.64 29.58
N ASP A 187 4.68 -0.29 30.13
CA ASP A 187 4.99 -0.54 31.53
C ASP A 187 4.13 0.33 32.48
N ARG A 188 4.37 0.21 33.80
CA ARG A 188 3.63 0.98 34.80
C ARG A 188 3.89 2.49 34.74
N GLN A 189 4.89 2.92 33.98
CA GLN A 189 5.27 4.30 33.75
C GLN A 189 4.83 4.78 32.35
N GLY A 190 4.09 3.95 31.59
CA GLY A 190 3.65 4.30 30.25
C GLY A 190 4.76 4.28 29.21
N ARG A 191 5.79 3.44 29.42
CA ARG A 191 6.96 3.33 28.54
C ARG A 191 7.00 2.00 27.81
N ILE A 192 7.70 2.01 26.69
CA ILE A 192 8.01 0.82 25.88
C ILE A 192 9.47 0.87 25.45
N GLY A 193 10.04 -0.31 25.23
CA GLY A 193 11.32 -0.48 24.57
C GLY A 193 11.20 -1.58 23.51
N LEU A 194 11.84 -1.37 22.36
CA LEU A 194 11.88 -2.31 21.25
C LEU A 194 13.28 -2.28 20.61
N ALA A 195 13.75 -3.42 20.14
CA ALA A 195 14.96 -3.50 19.33
C ALA A 195 14.64 -4.16 17.97
N ILE A 196 15.09 -3.55 16.88
CA ILE A 196 14.94 -4.07 15.52
C ILE A 196 16.32 -4.33 14.94
N VAL A 197 16.58 -5.56 14.51
CA VAL A 197 17.83 -5.93 13.83
C VAL A 197 17.64 -5.71 12.33
N SER A 198 18.53 -4.94 11.70
CA SER A 198 18.45 -4.60 10.27
C SER A 198 19.09 -5.65 9.36
N ASN A 199 19.07 -6.94 9.75
CA ASN A 199 19.63 -8.00 8.93
C ASN A 199 18.66 -8.38 7.80
N GLY A 200 19.13 -8.39 6.56
CA GLY A 200 18.32 -8.79 5.40
C GLY A 200 17.16 -7.85 5.04
N ILE A 201 17.05 -6.67 5.65
CA ILE A 201 16.08 -5.64 5.24
C ILE A 201 16.70 -4.66 4.24
N PRO A 202 15.94 -4.12 3.27
CA PRO A 202 16.46 -3.17 2.28
C PRO A 202 17.13 -1.95 2.90
N VAL A 203 18.11 -1.39 2.20
CA VAL A 203 18.64 -0.06 2.55
C VAL A 203 17.59 1.02 2.30
N GLY A 204 17.67 2.11 3.05
CA GLY A 204 16.81 3.28 2.91
C GLY A 204 16.16 3.73 4.22
N ARG A 205 15.20 4.65 4.09
CA ARG A 205 14.50 5.27 5.23
C ARG A 205 13.27 4.46 5.65
N TYR A 206 13.18 4.23 6.95
CA TYR A 206 12.08 3.55 7.63
C TYR A 206 11.39 4.50 8.60
N ALA A 207 10.16 4.15 8.97
CA ALA A 207 9.48 4.78 10.10
C ALA A 207 8.79 3.72 10.97
N LEU A 208 9.07 3.75 12.28
CA LEU A 208 8.35 2.98 13.28
C LEU A 208 7.24 3.85 13.85
N THR A 209 6.00 3.36 13.78
CA THR A 209 4.83 3.96 14.41
C THR A 209 4.39 3.10 15.57
N VAL A 210 4.10 3.72 16.71
CA VAL A 210 3.51 3.05 17.86
C VAL A 210 2.28 3.80 18.33
N ARG A 211 1.15 3.10 18.47
CA ARG A 211 -0.13 3.67 18.85
C ARG A 211 -0.72 3.02 20.09
N GLY A 212 -1.04 3.81 21.12
CA GLY A 212 -1.84 3.35 22.25
C GLY A 212 -3.26 3.00 21.81
N LEU A 213 -3.71 1.77 22.10
CA LEU A 213 -5.04 1.30 21.72
C LEU A 213 -6.14 1.88 22.60
N GLN A 214 -5.80 2.28 23.84
CA GLN A 214 -6.71 2.92 24.78
C GLN A 214 -6.59 4.44 24.70
N SER A 215 -5.37 4.97 24.78
CA SER A 215 -5.11 6.42 24.77
C SER A 215 -5.27 7.06 23.39
N GLY A 216 -5.14 6.28 22.31
CA GLY A 216 -5.07 6.78 20.93
C GLY A 216 -3.76 7.50 20.61
N GLY A 217 -2.83 7.58 21.56
CA GLY A 217 -1.59 8.34 21.44
C GLY A 217 -0.63 7.71 20.43
N ASN A 218 -0.11 8.51 19.50
CA ASN A 218 0.81 8.08 18.44
C ASN A 218 2.22 8.62 18.66
N GLY A 219 3.20 7.72 18.70
CA GLY A 219 4.62 8.02 18.60
C GLY A 219 5.17 7.55 17.25
N ILE A 220 6.02 8.36 16.60
CA ILE A 220 6.64 8.02 15.32
C ILE A 220 8.14 8.31 15.41
N ALA A 221 8.96 7.35 15.02
CA ALA A 221 10.42 7.50 14.92
C ALA A 221 10.90 7.08 13.52
N ASP A 222 11.57 7.99 12.83
CA ASP A 222 12.27 7.69 11.58
C ASP A 222 13.68 7.15 11.85
N PHE A 223 14.13 6.22 11.03
CA PHE A 223 15.52 5.75 11.01
C PHE A 223 15.93 5.34 9.59
N GLU A 224 17.23 5.21 9.34
CA GLU A 224 17.81 4.90 8.04
C GLU A 224 18.78 3.73 8.15
N VAL A 225 18.57 2.74 7.29
CA VAL A 225 19.48 1.62 7.10
C VAL A 225 20.37 1.92 5.92
N VAL A 226 21.66 2.07 6.15
CA VAL A 226 22.65 2.23 5.07
C VAL A 226 23.29 0.89 4.73
N ALA A 227 23.90 0.78 3.56
CA ALA A 227 24.64 -0.43 3.20
C ALA A 227 25.68 -0.75 4.29
N GLY A 228 25.63 -1.97 4.81
CA GLY A 228 26.52 -2.44 5.84
C GLY A 228 27.54 -3.42 5.29
N ASP A 229 28.82 -3.13 5.50
CA ASP A 229 29.86 -4.12 5.35
C ASP A 229 29.97 -4.93 6.63
N THR A 230 29.42 -6.14 6.62
CA THR A 230 29.39 -7.03 7.80
C THR A 230 30.68 -7.81 7.98
N LEU A 231 31.59 -7.77 7.00
CA LEU A 231 32.91 -8.37 7.12
C LEU A 231 33.78 -7.49 8.03
N ARG A 232 34.27 -8.06 9.13
CA ARG A 232 35.32 -7.43 9.95
C ARG A 232 36.67 -7.94 9.45
N PRO A 233 37.39 -7.18 8.59
CA PRO A 233 38.62 -7.70 8.03
C PRO A 233 39.71 -7.87 9.10
N HIS A 234 40.38 -9.02 9.10
CA HIS A 234 41.50 -9.33 10.00
C HIS A 234 42.84 -8.82 9.43
N GLY A 235 42.86 -7.51 9.12
CA GLY A 235 44.01 -6.80 8.55
C GLY A 235 43.68 -6.15 7.21
N THR A 236 44.67 -5.43 6.66
CA THR A 236 44.52 -4.72 5.39
C THR A 236 45.20 -5.47 4.25
N ALA A 237 44.50 -5.57 3.12
CA ALA A 237 45.08 -5.91 1.82
C ALA A 237 44.92 -4.70 0.90
N THR A 238 45.58 -4.74 -0.26
CA THR A 238 45.45 -3.71 -1.29
C THR A 238 44.89 -4.32 -2.56
N LEU A 239 44.12 -3.53 -3.30
CA LEU A 239 43.58 -3.87 -4.60
C LEU A 239 43.66 -2.63 -5.47
N THR A 240 44.09 -2.81 -6.71
CA THR A 240 44.07 -1.77 -7.75
C THR A 240 43.39 -2.32 -9.00
N VAL A 241 42.68 -1.43 -9.70
CA VAL A 241 42.03 -1.73 -10.98
C VAL A 241 42.65 -0.82 -12.02
N GLY A 242 43.24 -1.42 -13.05
CA GLY A 242 43.91 -0.72 -14.14
C GLY A 242 43.25 -1.03 -15.48
N PRO A 243 42.85 -0.01 -16.28
CA PRO A 243 42.80 1.42 -15.96
C PRO A 243 41.69 1.78 -14.97
N GLY A 244 41.75 2.95 -14.31
CA GLY A 244 40.71 3.40 -13.36
C GLY A 244 39.32 3.69 -13.97
N SER A 245 39.25 3.76 -15.30
CA SER A 245 38.00 3.78 -16.06
C SER A 245 38.22 3.26 -17.48
N SER A 246 37.22 2.61 -18.07
CA SER A 246 37.18 2.31 -19.50
C SER A 246 35.75 2.26 -20.02
N GLN A 247 35.56 2.16 -21.34
CA GLN A 247 34.25 1.92 -21.93
C GLN A 247 33.86 0.45 -21.80
N GLN A 248 32.57 0.13 -21.91
CA GLN A 248 32.10 -1.24 -22.13
C GLN A 248 32.85 -1.90 -23.30
N ARG A 249 32.90 -3.22 -23.28
CA ARG A 249 33.70 -4.09 -24.17
C ARG A 249 35.21 -3.94 -23.97
N SER A 250 35.65 -3.65 -22.75
CA SER A 250 37.06 -3.52 -22.39
C SER A 250 37.46 -4.55 -21.34
N ALA A 251 38.72 -4.99 -21.39
CA ALA A 251 39.34 -5.75 -20.31
C ALA A 251 40.05 -4.81 -19.34
N VAL A 252 39.97 -5.12 -18.04
CA VAL A 252 40.68 -4.43 -16.96
C VAL A 252 41.53 -5.42 -16.17
N SER A 253 42.65 -4.95 -15.64
CA SER A 253 43.55 -5.72 -14.78
C SER A 253 43.24 -5.43 -13.32
N LEU A 254 42.97 -6.48 -12.56
CA LEU A 254 42.85 -6.47 -11.10
C LEU A 254 44.17 -6.93 -10.50
N GLN A 255 44.76 -6.14 -9.62
CA GLN A 255 46.00 -6.49 -8.92
C GLN A 255 45.80 -6.37 -7.43
N GLY A 256 45.91 -7.50 -6.72
CA GLY A 256 45.76 -7.55 -5.27
C GLY A 256 47.07 -7.91 -4.58
N SER A 257 47.30 -7.39 -3.37
CA SER A 257 48.44 -7.79 -2.53
C SER A 257 48.14 -7.70 -1.04
N GLY A 258 48.92 -8.42 -0.22
CA GLY A 258 48.73 -8.48 1.23
C GLY A 258 47.85 -9.64 1.70
N PHE A 259 47.63 -10.64 0.84
CA PHE A 259 46.96 -11.90 1.15
C PHE A 259 47.96 -12.94 1.69
N LEU A 260 47.49 -14.05 2.26
CA LEU A 260 48.37 -15.17 2.65
C LEU A 260 48.84 -15.95 1.40
N PRO A 261 50.09 -16.43 1.37
CA PRO A 261 50.57 -17.27 0.27
C PRO A 261 49.67 -18.48 0.00
N GLY A 262 49.29 -18.67 -1.27
CA GLY A 262 48.46 -19.78 -1.73
C GLY A 262 47.00 -19.72 -1.28
N GLU A 263 46.52 -18.60 -0.71
CA GLU A 263 45.12 -18.52 -0.29
C GLU A 263 44.16 -18.21 -1.44
N VAL A 264 42.93 -18.73 -1.33
CA VAL A 264 41.84 -18.36 -2.23
C VAL A 264 41.31 -17.00 -1.81
N VAL A 265 41.25 -16.08 -2.76
CA VAL A 265 40.69 -14.75 -2.64
C VAL A 265 39.44 -14.68 -3.50
N THR A 266 38.30 -14.41 -2.87
CA THR A 266 37.01 -14.25 -3.53
C THR A 266 36.85 -12.80 -3.97
N VAL A 267 36.51 -12.56 -5.24
CA VAL A 267 36.37 -11.22 -5.83
C VAL A 267 34.91 -10.94 -6.18
N TRP A 268 34.44 -9.76 -5.78
CA TRP A 268 33.08 -9.28 -6.03
C TRP A 268 33.08 -7.87 -6.61
N ALA A 269 32.06 -7.54 -7.40
CA ALA A 269 31.72 -6.18 -7.79
C ALA A 269 30.44 -5.73 -7.10
N THR A 270 30.43 -4.53 -6.52
CA THR A 270 29.21 -3.78 -6.25
C THR A 270 28.92 -2.89 -7.45
N LEU A 271 27.78 -3.14 -8.08
CA LEU A 271 27.30 -2.46 -9.29
C LEU A 271 26.75 -1.07 -8.97
N PRO A 272 26.52 -0.20 -9.97
CA PRO A 272 25.98 1.15 -9.77
C PRO A 272 24.60 1.21 -9.10
N ASP A 273 23.82 0.13 -9.17
CA ASP A 273 22.52 -0.03 -8.52
C ASP A 273 22.61 -0.64 -7.12
N TYR A 274 23.83 -0.79 -6.59
CA TYR A 274 24.17 -1.42 -5.31
C TYR A 274 23.92 -2.93 -5.23
N SER A 275 23.54 -3.58 -6.32
CA SER A 275 23.57 -5.05 -6.38
C SER A 275 25.02 -5.55 -6.37
N THR A 276 25.21 -6.81 -5.98
CA THR A 276 26.55 -7.43 -5.91
C THR A 276 26.64 -8.61 -6.85
N GLU A 277 27.77 -8.70 -7.54
CA GLU A 277 28.08 -9.74 -8.51
C GLU A 277 29.38 -10.42 -8.12
N TRP A 278 29.40 -11.76 -8.17
CA TRP A 278 30.62 -12.53 -7.98
C TRP A 278 31.42 -12.54 -9.28
N LEU A 279 32.66 -12.04 -9.23
CA LEU A 279 33.53 -11.97 -10.39
C LEU A 279 34.43 -13.21 -10.54
N GLY A 280 34.55 -14.00 -9.48
CA GLY A 280 35.36 -15.21 -9.48
C GLY A 280 36.29 -15.32 -8.28
N ASP A 281 37.00 -16.45 -8.25
CA ASP A 281 37.99 -16.77 -7.23
C ASP A 281 39.39 -16.81 -7.85
N VAL A 282 40.36 -16.23 -7.15
CA VAL A 282 41.77 -16.22 -7.56
C VAL A 282 42.63 -16.81 -6.44
N THR A 283 43.75 -17.43 -6.79
CA THR A 283 44.70 -17.95 -5.80
C THR A 283 45.88 -16.99 -5.68
N ALA A 284 46.16 -16.55 -4.45
CA ALA A 284 47.33 -15.72 -4.18
C ALA A 284 48.63 -16.49 -4.41
N THR A 285 49.61 -15.86 -5.03
CA THR A 285 50.94 -16.39 -5.28
C THR A 285 51.75 -16.55 -3.99
N GLY A 286 52.97 -17.10 -4.09
CA GLY A 286 53.83 -17.37 -2.94
C GLY A 286 54.23 -16.13 -2.11
N ASP A 287 54.08 -14.94 -2.66
CA ASP A 287 54.30 -13.65 -2.02
C ASP A 287 53.00 -12.97 -1.53
N GLY A 288 51.84 -13.63 -1.68
CA GLY A 288 50.55 -13.10 -1.23
C GLY A 288 49.93 -12.06 -2.17
N SER A 289 50.34 -12.03 -3.44
CA SER A 289 49.76 -11.19 -4.49
C SER A 289 48.85 -11.99 -5.43
N PHE A 290 48.03 -11.33 -6.23
CA PHE A 290 47.34 -11.97 -7.36
C PHE A 290 47.17 -10.96 -8.50
N THR A 291 46.98 -11.48 -9.72
CA THR A 291 46.56 -10.70 -10.87
C THR A 291 45.45 -11.44 -11.60
N ALA A 292 44.40 -10.72 -12.00
CA ALA A 292 43.31 -11.25 -12.80
C ALA A 292 42.90 -10.25 -13.88
N GLU A 293 42.38 -10.76 -15.00
CA GLU A 293 41.75 -9.95 -16.02
C GLU A 293 40.24 -10.10 -15.93
N LEU A 294 39.54 -8.97 -15.99
CA LEU A 294 38.08 -8.89 -16.00
C LEU A 294 37.65 -8.23 -17.31
N TYR A 295 36.81 -8.92 -18.08
CA TYR A 295 36.19 -8.35 -19.26
C TYR A 295 34.82 -7.78 -18.90
N LEU A 296 34.61 -6.48 -19.19
CA LEU A 296 33.33 -5.80 -18.99
C LEU A 296 32.61 -5.66 -20.32
N SER A 297 31.46 -6.29 -20.46
CA SER A 297 30.64 -6.39 -21.67
C SER A 297 29.68 -5.20 -21.86
N GLU A 298 28.94 -5.18 -22.96
CA GLU A 298 27.83 -4.24 -23.19
C GLU A 298 26.62 -4.42 -22.24
N GLN A 299 26.51 -5.57 -21.57
CA GLN A 299 25.39 -5.85 -20.66
C GLN A 299 25.63 -5.25 -19.27
N ASP A 300 26.89 -4.95 -18.94
CA ASP A 300 27.27 -4.47 -17.62
C ASP A 300 26.84 -3.01 -17.44
N PRO A 301 26.07 -2.67 -16.39
CA PRO A 301 25.56 -1.32 -16.18
C PRO A 301 26.68 -0.27 -16.16
N ALA A 302 26.58 0.78 -16.97
CA ALA A 302 27.53 1.88 -16.89
C ALA A 302 27.40 2.63 -15.54
N GLY A 303 28.52 3.05 -14.98
CA GLY A 303 28.55 3.77 -13.71
C GLY A 303 29.75 3.45 -12.84
N ARG A 304 29.63 3.76 -11.54
CA ARG A 304 30.68 3.53 -10.54
C ARG A 304 30.55 2.12 -9.95
N TYR A 305 31.67 1.42 -9.92
CA TYR A 305 31.81 0.07 -9.37
C TYR A 305 32.73 0.14 -8.16
N ALA A 306 32.40 -0.61 -7.11
CA ALA A 306 33.36 -0.94 -6.06
C ALA A 306 33.75 -2.42 -6.20
N ILE A 307 34.98 -2.69 -6.60
CA ILE A 307 35.53 -4.05 -6.68
C ILE A 307 36.13 -4.39 -5.31
N SER A 308 35.76 -5.54 -4.77
CA SER A 308 36.24 -6.00 -3.47
C SER A 308 36.86 -7.39 -3.58
N ALA A 309 37.92 -7.61 -2.80
CA ALA A 309 38.64 -8.87 -2.71
C ALA A 309 38.73 -9.30 -1.24
N PHE A 310 38.37 -10.54 -0.95
CA PHE A 310 38.35 -11.10 0.41
C PHE A 310 39.15 -12.41 0.48
N GLY A 311 40.14 -12.48 1.37
CA GLY A 311 40.95 -13.68 1.59
C GLY A 311 40.21 -14.68 2.46
N ASN A 312 39.91 -15.88 1.94
CA ASN A 312 39.04 -16.84 2.63
C ASN A 312 39.69 -17.49 3.88
N ARG A 313 40.99 -17.33 4.07
CA ARG A 313 41.73 -17.81 5.24
C ARG A 313 42.26 -16.67 6.10
N SER A 314 42.82 -15.64 5.47
CA SER A 314 43.33 -14.47 6.19
C SER A 314 42.24 -13.55 6.71
N GLU A 315 41.03 -13.64 6.14
CA GLU A 315 39.92 -12.71 6.33
C GLU A 315 40.32 -11.24 6.07
N ARG A 316 41.39 -11.01 5.29
CA ARG A 316 41.80 -9.67 4.86
C ARG A 316 40.94 -9.21 3.70
N ARG A 317 40.69 -7.91 3.65
CA ARG A 317 39.89 -7.28 2.61
C ARG A 317 40.63 -6.14 1.94
N ALA A 318 40.40 -6.00 0.64
CA ALA A 318 40.77 -4.85 -0.15
C ALA A 318 39.59 -4.39 -1.01
N VAL A 319 39.49 -3.07 -1.26
CA VAL A 319 38.46 -2.49 -2.12
C VAL A 319 39.11 -1.47 -3.05
N ALA A 320 38.67 -1.45 -4.30
CA ALA A 320 39.09 -0.50 -5.31
C ALA A 320 37.88 0.04 -6.07
N GLU A 321 37.90 1.32 -6.39
CA GLU A 321 36.85 1.99 -7.14
C GLU A 321 37.20 2.02 -8.62
N TYR A 322 36.21 1.80 -9.48
CA TYR A 322 36.36 1.77 -10.92
C TYR A 322 35.13 2.40 -11.59
N THR A 323 35.29 3.03 -12.75
CA THR A 323 34.16 3.64 -13.50
C THR A 323 34.03 3.04 -14.89
N LEU A 324 32.90 2.39 -15.16
CA LEU A 324 32.54 1.89 -16.49
C LEU A 324 31.74 2.94 -17.26
N LEU A 325 32.26 3.35 -18.41
CA LEU A 325 31.58 4.27 -19.32
C LEU A 325 30.75 3.49 -20.35
N PRO A 326 29.62 4.04 -20.84
CA PRO A 326 28.86 3.43 -21.91
C PRO A 326 29.74 3.13 -23.14
N GLY A 327 29.53 1.96 -23.75
CA GLY A 327 30.09 1.63 -25.05
C GLY A 327 29.46 2.48 -26.16
N ARG A 328 30.18 2.64 -27.27
CA ARG A 328 29.61 3.19 -28.51
C ARG A 328 29.10 2.06 -29.41
#